data_AF-A0A5A7RF30-F1
#
_entry.id   AF-A0A5A7RF30-F1
#
_cell.length_a   1.000
_cell.length_b   1.000
_cell.length_c   1.000
_cell.angle_alpha   90.00
_cell.angle_beta   90.00
_cell.angle_gamma   90.00
#
_symmetry.space_group_name_H-M   'P 1'
#
loop_
_entity.id
_entity.type
_entity.pdbx_description
1 polymer ?
#
loop_
_entity_poly.entity_id
_entity_poly.type
_entity_poly.pdbx_seq_one_letter_code
_entity_poly.pdbx_strand_id
1 'polypeptide(L)'
;PSPPIHDGHRHFPLILTADDAVWSEKPSPMAADKTQKGATSIPPYMKALSGSLGGIVEASCLQPIDVIKTRLQLDRTGTYRGIIHCGTTIYRSEGVRALWKGLTPFATHLTLKYALRMGSNAVLQSAFKDSQTGNLSQHGRILSGFGAGVLEALVIVTPFEVVKIRLQQQRGLSPELLKYKGPVHCARMIIREEGLLGLWAGAAPTVMRNGTNQAAMFTAKNAFDGFLWDKHEGDGKVLQPWQSMISGFLAGTAGPMCTGPFDVVKTRLMAQSRSGGEMKYRGMFHAIGTIYEEEGIRALWKGLLPRLMRIPPGQAIMWAVADQVMGFYERRYLSNAAHL
;
A
#
# COMPACT_ATOMS: atom_id res chain seq x y z
N PRO A 1 33.01 -80.65 -32.42
CA PRO A 1 33.96 -80.65 -33.57
C PRO A 1 33.26 -80.13 -34.83
N SER A 2 33.63 -78.93 -35.25
CA SER A 2 33.17 -78.13 -36.41
C SER A 2 33.88 -78.56 -37.72
N PRO A 3 33.84 -77.83 -38.87
CA PRO A 3 33.03 -76.68 -39.32
C PRO A 3 32.11 -77.17 -40.51
N PRO A 4 31.79 -76.47 -41.64
CA PRO A 4 31.76 -75.04 -42.04
C PRO A 4 30.32 -74.46 -41.97
N ILE A 5 29.94 -73.20 -42.29
CA ILE A 5 30.47 -72.01 -43.01
C ILE A 5 30.25 -71.97 -44.54
N HIS A 6 29.31 -71.14 -45.00
CA HIS A 6 29.52 -70.25 -46.15
C HIS A 6 28.57 -69.03 -46.11
N ASP A 7 29.10 -67.89 -46.57
CA ASP A 7 28.49 -66.56 -46.56
C ASP A 7 27.96 -66.16 -47.96
N GLY A 8 27.05 -65.19 -48.09
CA GLY A 8 26.58 -64.74 -49.41
C GLY A 8 25.32 -63.86 -49.48
N HIS A 9 25.49 -62.53 -49.53
CA HIS A 9 24.44 -61.55 -49.84
C HIS A 9 23.81 -61.70 -51.24
N ARG A 10 22.47 -61.53 -51.35
CA ARG A 10 21.79 -60.94 -52.53
C ARG A 10 20.55 -60.12 -52.13
N HIS A 11 20.25 -59.08 -52.91
CA HIS A 11 19.16 -58.09 -52.70
C HIS A 11 17.89 -58.40 -53.51
N PHE A 12 16.80 -57.69 -53.13
CA PHE A 12 15.51 -57.50 -53.83
C PHE A 12 14.52 -58.67 -53.88
N PRO A 13 13.21 -58.39 -54.05
CA PRO A 13 12.41 -57.30 -53.47
C PRO A 13 11.15 -57.84 -52.76
N LEU A 14 10.46 -57.04 -51.95
CA LEU A 14 9.05 -57.33 -51.66
C LEU A 14 8.17 -56.07 -51.71
N ILE A 15 7.12 -56.17 -52.52
CA ILE A 15 6.09 -55.16 -52.72
C ILE A 15 5.01 -55.36 -51.66
N LEU A 16 4.40 -54.25 -51.24
CA LEU A 16 3.34 -54.18 -50.23
C LEU A 16 2.19 -55.16 -50.50
N THR A 17 1.80 -55.90 -49.46
CA THR A 17 0.42 -56.32 -49.24
C THR A 17 -0.07 -55.64 -47.96
N ALA A 18 -1.24 -55.01 -48.03
CA ALA A 18 -1.81 -54.28 -46.90
C ALA A 18 -2.52 -55.25 -45.96
N ASP A 19 -2.04 -55.35 -44.72
CA ASP A 19 -2.79 -55.69 -43.51
C ASP A 19 -1.81 -55.69 -42.31
N ASP A 20 -1.53 -54.51 -41.74
CA ASP A 20 -1.06 -54.31 -40.35
C ASP A 20 -0.85 -52.81 -40.07
N ALA A 21 -1.96 -52.09 -39.83
CA ALA A 21 -1.93 -50.67 -39.48
C ALA A 21 -2.99 -50.27 -38.44
N VAL A 22 -3.20 -51.12 -37.41
CA VAL A 22 -3.99 -50.73 -36.23
C VAL A 22 -3.10 -50.00 -35.22
N TRP A 23 -2.71 -48.77 -35.58
CA TRP A 23 -2.07 -47.83 -34.67
C TRP A 23 -2.97 -46.63 -34.41
N SER A 24 -3.75 -46.71 -33.32
CA SER A 24 -4.15 -45.60 -32.45
C SER A 24 -4.00 -44.18 -33.03
N GLU A 25 -4.96 -43.77 -33.87
CA GLU A 25 -5.13 -42.35 -34.17
C GLU A 25 -5.59 -41.63 -32.91
N LYS A 26 -4.64 -41.08 -32.15
CA LYS A 26 -4.93 -39.96 -31.27
C LYS A 26 -5.43 -38.83 -32.16
N PRO A 27 -6.61 -38.23 -31.93
CA PRO A 27 -7.02 -37.08 -32.69
C PRO A 27 -5.99 -35.98 -32.50
N SER A 28 -5.34 -35.59 -33.59
CA SER A 28 -4.47 -34.42 -33.63
C SER A 28 -5.20 -33.25 -32.98
N PRO A 29 -4.56 -32.48 -32.08
CA PRO A 29 -5.18 -31.27 -31.59
C PRO A 29 -5.27 -30.30 -32.76
N MET A 30 -6.42 -30.32 -33.46
CA MET A 30 -6.88 -29.19 -34.25
C MET A 30 -6.62 -27.96 -33.40
N ALA A 31 -5.92 -26.99 -33.98
CA ALA A 31 -5.54 -25.77 -33.28
C ALA A 31 -6.83 -25.07 -32.82
N ALA A 32 -7.21 -25.34 -31.57
CA ALA A 32 -8.12 -24.51 -30.83
C ALA A 32 -7.42 -23.17 -30.72
N ASP A 33 -7.78 -22.26 -31.62
CA ASP A 33 -7.42 -20.86 -31.56
C ASP A 33 -8.03 -20.28 -30.27
N LYS A 34 -7.36 -20.57 -29.16
CA LYS A 34 -7.47 -19.85 -27.91
C LYS A 34 -6.77 -18.52 -28.12
N THR A 35 -7.38 -17.68 -28.95
CA THR A 35 -7.33 -16.24 -28.76
C THR A 35 -7.69 -15.99 -27.30
N GLN A 36 -6.67 -15.85 -26.45
CA GLN A 36 -6.83 -15.47 -25.07
C GLN A 36 -7.45 -14.08 -25.08
N LYS A 37 -8.79 -13.99 -25.01
CA LYS A 37 -9.52 -12.75 -24.74
C LYS A 37 -8.84 -12.13 -23.51
N GLY A 38 -8.07 -11.06 -23.73
CA GLY A 38 -7.18 -10.51 -22.73
C GLY A 38 -7.95 -10.22 -21.44
N ALA A 39 -7.50 -10.80 -20.33
CA ALA A 39 -8.25 -10.82 -19.08
C ALA A 39 -8.76 -9.41 -18.73
N THR A 40 -10.10 -9.24 -18.73
CA THR A 40 -10.76 -7.94 -18.69
C THR A 40 -10.52 -7.26 -17.34
N SER A 41 -9.41 -6.55 -17.21
CA SER A 41 -8.94 -6.02 -15.94
C SER A 41 -9.87 -4.93 -15.41
N ILE A 42 -10.13 -4.96 -14.09
CA ILE A 42 -10.88 -3.90 -13.39
C ILE A 42 -10.25 -2.53 -13.70
N PRO A 43 -11.03 -1.53 -14.18
CA PRO A 43 -10.48 -0.28 -14.66
C PRO A 43 -9.96 0.62 -13.53
N PRO A 44 -8.99 1.52 -13.79
CA PRO A 44 -8.35 2.33 -12.76
C PRO A 44 -9.30 3.19 -11.92
N TYR A 45 -10.36 3.75 -12.52
CA TYR A 45 -11.35 4.55 -11.80
C TYR A 45 -12.12 3.71 -10.77
N MET A 46 -12.37 2.43 -11.04
CA MET A 46 -13.07 1.53 -10.14
C MET A 46 -12.17 1.12 -8.96
N LYS A 47 -10.87 0.92 -9.22
CA LYS A 47 -9.85 0.75 -8.17
C LYS A 47 -9.70 2.02 -7.31
N ALA A 48 -9.79 3.22 -7.89
CA ALA A 48 -9.80 4.48 -7.13
C ALA A 48 -11.07 4.64 -6.27
N LEU A 49 -12.24 4.28 -6.80
CA LEU A 49 -13.52 4.31 -6.07
C LEU A 49 -13.53 3.32 -4.91
N SER A 50 -13.03 2.10 -5.11
CA SER A 50 -12.95 1.06 -4.06
C SER A 50 -12.04 1.51 -2.90
N GLY A 51 -10.90 2.12 -3.21
CA GLY A 51 -10.03 2.78 -2.22
C GLY A 51 -10.69 3.95 -1.50
N SER A 52 -11.46 4.78 -2.23
CA SER A 52 -12.22 5.90 -1.65
C SER A 52 -13.21 5.43 -0.59
N LEU A 53 -14.03 4.43 -0.93
CA LEU A 53 -15.02 3.84 -0.02
C LEU A 53 -14.35 3.15 1.17
N GLY A 54 -13.28 2.39 0.93
CA GLY A 54 -12.47 1.79 2.00
C GLY A 54 -11.88 2.82 2.96
N GLY A 55 -11.47 3.98 2.45
CA GLY A 55 -10.99 5.12 3.25
C GLY A 55 -12.06 5.73 4.17
N ILE A 56 -13.31 5.83 3.69
CA ILE A 56 -14.44 6.36 4.48
C ILE A 56 -14.82 5.38 5.60
N VAL A 57 -14.86 4.08 5.30
CA VAL A 57 -15.15 3.05 6.31
C VAL A 57 -14.00 2.95 7.33
N GLU A 58 -12.75 2.97 6.88
CA GLU A 58 -11.58 3.03 7.77
C GLU A 58 -11.67 4.23 8.73
N ALA A 59 -11.92 5.43 8.19
CA ALA A 59 -12.06 6.64 9.00
C ALA A 59 -13.18 6.49 10.03
N SER A 60 -14.34 6.00 9.62
CA SER A 60 -15.52 5.83 10.48
C SER A 60 -15.28 4.85 11.63
N CYS A 61 -14.58 3.75 11.37
CA CYS A 61 -14.26 2.72 12.37
C CYS A 61 -13.10 3.11 13.30
N LEU A 62 -12.08 3.81 12.81
CA LEU A 62 -10.86 4.09 13.58
C LEU A 62 -10.80 5.48 14.23
N GLN A 63 -11.70 6.41 13.87
CA GLN A 63 -11.76 7.74 14.50
C GLN A 63 -11.84 7.70 16.05
N PRO A 64 -12.61 6.81 16.70
CA PRO A 64 -12.61 6.71 18.17
C PRO A 64 -11.23 6.42 18.76
N ILE A 65 -10.49 5.50 18.14
CA ILE A 65 -9.13 5.12 18.56
C ILE A 65 -8.17 6.29 18.33
N ASP A 66 -8.29 7.01 17.21
CA ASP A 66 -7.48 8.19 16.92
C ASP A 66 -7.77 9.35 17.89
N VAL A 67 -9.02 9.58 18.29
CA VAL A 67 -9.38 10.60 19.30
C VAL A 67 -8.81 10.23 20.68
N ILE A 68 -8.96 8.98 21.11
CA ILE A 68 -8.40 8.51 22.39
C ILE A 68 -6.86 8.61 22.39
N LYS A 69 -6.22 8.12 21.32
CA LYS A 69 -4.76 8.18 21.15
C LYS A 69 -4.24 9.61 21.13
N THR A 70 -4.87 10.51 20.38
CA THR A 70 -4.43 11.90 20.30
C THR A 70 -4.62 12.65 21.61
N ARG A 71 -5.69 12.40 22.37
CA ARG A 71 -5.84 12.98 23.71
C ARG A 71 -4.80 12.45 24.69
N LEU A 72 -4.57 11.13 24.72
CA LEU A 72 -3.55 10.53 25.58
C LEU A 72 -2.13 11.02 25.23
N GLN A 73 -1.84 11.29 23.95
CA GLN A 73 -0.57 11.87 23.50
C GLN A 73 -0.42 13.38 23.76
N LEU A 74 -1.50 14.09 24.07
CA LEU A 74 -1.50 15.53 24.35
C LEU A 74 -1.67 15.85 25.84
N ASP A 75 -2.00 14.85 26.66
CA ASP A 75 -2.14 14.95 28.11
C ASP A 75 -0.76 15.13 28.76
N ARG A 76 -0.42 16.38 29.05
CA ARG A 76 0.81 16.76 29.78
C ARG A 76 0.66 16.67 31.29
N THR A 77 -0.57 16.60 31.79
CA THR A 77 -0.90 16.64 33.23
C THR A 77 -1.11 15.27 33.85
N GLY A 78 -1.01 14.19 33.08
CA GLY A 78 -1.19 12.81 33.57
C GLY A 78 -2.64 12.49 33.97
N THR A 79 -3.59 13.22 33.39
CA THR A 79 -5.04 13.12 33.65
C THR A 79 -5.58 11.71 33.34
N TYR A 80 -5.04 11.06 32.32
CA TYR A 80 -5.48 9.75 31.84
C TYR A 80 -4.51 8.63 32.24
N ARG A 81 -4.99 7.69 33.06
CA ARG A 81 -4.22 6.50 33.48
C ARG A 81 -3.95 5.47 32.36
N GLY A 82 -4.47 5.69 31.16
CA GLY A 82 -4.32 4.79 30.01
C GLY A 82 -5.43 4.95 28.97
N ILE A 83 -5.37 4.14 27.90
CA ILE A 83 -6.29 4.19 26.75
C ILE A 83 -7.75 3.99 27.18
N ILE A 84 -8.03 2.94 27.97
CA ILE A 84 -9.40 2.62 28.43
C ILE A 84 -9.95 3.74 29.32
N HIS A 85 -9.15 4.21 30.29
CA HIS A 85 -9.52 5.34 31.15
C HIS A 85 -9.83 6.59 30.34
N CYS A 86 -8.97 6.95 29.38
CA CYS A 86 -9.18 8.07 28.47
C CYS A 86 -10.51 7.94 27.68
N GLY A 87 -10.77 6.78 27.07
CA GLY A 87 -12.03 6.50 26.38
C GLY A 87 -13.26 6.61 27.28
N THR A 88 -13.22 6.03 28.48
CA THR A 88 -14.31 6.11 29.46
C THR A 88 -14.53 7.53 29.97
N THR A 89 -13.46 8.30 30.22
CA THR A 89 -13.56 9.71 30.61
C THR A 89 -14.24 10.52 29.51
N ILE A 90 -13.78 10.42 28.24
CA ILE A 90 -14.39 11.13 27.10
C ILE A 90 -15.87 10.79 26.96
N TYR A 91 -16.23 9.50 27.04
CA TYR A 91 -17.61 9.05 26.99
C TYR A 91 -18.47 9.68 28.10
N ARG A 92 -17.96 9.71 29.34
CA ARG A 92 -18.69 10.26 30.50
C ARG A 92 -18.75 11.79 30.53
N SER A 93 -17.72 12.51 30.05
CA SER A 93 -17.64 13.97 30.14
C SER A 93 -18.14 14.72 28.90
N GLU A 94 -18.03 14.13 27.70
CA GLU A 94 -18.40 14.78 26.44
C GLU A 94 -19.36 13.96 25.57
N GLY A 95 -19.71 12.74 25.99
CA GLY A 95 -20.63 11.84 25.29
C GLY A 95 -20.02 11.12 24.09
N VAL A 96 -20.77 10.13 23.56
CA VAL A 96 -20.35 9.26 22.45
C VAL A 96 -19.85 10.04 21.23
N ARG A 97 -20.55 11.12 20.84
CA ARG A 97 -20.21 11.93 19.65
C ARG A 97 -18.82 12.56 19.73
N ALA A 98 -18.25 12.73 20.93
CA ALA A 98 -16.89 13.26 21.11
C ALA A 98 -15.82 12.35 20.49
N LEU A 99 -16.06 11.03 20.42
CA LEU A 99 -15.16 10.05 19.80
C LEU A 99 -15.08 10.19 18.27
N TRP A 100 -16.02 10.88 17.63
CA TRP A 100 -15.99 11.19 16.19
C TRP A 100 -15.65 12.66 15.88
N LYS A 101 -15.24 13.46 16.88
CA LYS A 101 -14.74 14.83 16.65
C LYS A 101 -13.56 14.80 15.67
N GLY A 102 -13.67 15.54 14.58
CA GLY A 102 -12.67 15.58 13.52
C GLY A 102 -12.81 14.53 12.42
N LEU A 103 -13.90 13.74 12.39
CA LEU A 103 -14.13 12.73 11.35
C LEU A 103 -14.08 13.33 9.94
N THR A 104 -14.76 14.44 9.65
CA THR A 104 -14.83 15.01 8.29
C THR A 104 -13.46 15.31 7.68
N PRO A 105 -12.58 16.14 8.27
CA PRO A 105 -11.26 16.39 7.69
C PRO A 105 -10.39 15.13 7.63
N PHE A 106 -10.59 14.17 8.53
CA PHE A 106 -9.85 12.91 8.51
C PHE A 106 -10.31 11.98 7.37
N ALA A 107 -11.62 11.79 7.22
CA ALA A 107 -12.24 11.01 6.16
C ALA A 107 -11.95 11.62 4.78
N THR A 108 -12.04 12.95 4.61
CA THR A 108 -11.66 13.62 3.36
C THR A 108 -10.20 13.34 3.00
N HIS A 109 -9.27 13.46 3.97
CA HIS A 109 -7.86 13.14 3.74
C HIS A 109 -7.65 11.67 3.34
N LEU A 110 -8.27 10.72 4.06
CA LEU A 110 -8.18 9.28 3.74
C LEU A 110 -8.76 8.97 2.36
N THR A 111 -9.94 9.50 2.04
CA THR A 111 -10.63 9.29 0.76
C THR A 111 -9.73 9.73 -0.40
N LEU A 112 -9.25 10.98 -0.39
CA LEU A 112 -8.37 11.51 -1.44
C LEU A 112 -7.06 10.72 -1.56
N LYS A 113 -6.46 10.35 -0.41
CA LYS A 113 -5.23 9.57 -0.34
C LYS A 113 -5.40 8.18 -0.97
N TYR A 114 -6.44 7.44 -0.61
CA TYR A 114 -6.68 6.09 -1.16
C TYR A 114 -7.18 6.11 -2.61
N ALA A 115 -7.98 7.10 -2.99
CA ALA A 115 -8.40 7.31 -4.38
C ALA A 115 -7.17 7.45 -5.30
N LEU A 116 -6.29 8.39 -4.97
CA LEU A 116 -5.08 8.66 -5.75
C LEU A 116 -4.14 7.45 -5.72
N ARG A 117 -3.93 6.83 -4.56
CA ARG A 117 -3.08 5.64 -4.41
C ARG A 117 -3.54 4.47 -5.26
N MET A 118 -4.82 4.06 -5.15
CA MET A 118 -5.31 2.88 -5.87
C MET A 118 -5.50 3.17 -7.37
N GLY A 119 -5.93 4.38 -7.74
CA GLY A 119 -6.02 4.82 -9.12
C GLY A 119 -4.65 4.91 -9.81
N SER A 120 -3.68 5.60 -9.21
CA SER A 120 -2.33 5.71 -9.79
C SER A 120 -1.59 4.37 -9.84
N ASN A 121 -1.71 3.54 -8.79
CA ASN A 121 -1.17 2.18 -8.83
C ASN A 121 -1.80 1.36 -9.96
N ALA A 122 -3.11 1.45 -10.18
CA ALA A 122 -3.78 0.76 -11.28
C ALA A 122 -3.28 1.21 -12.67
N VAL A 123 -3.13 2.52 -12.88
CA VAL A 123 -2.59 3.07 -14.15
C VAL A 123 -1.14 2.62 -14.36
N LEU A 124 -0.28 2.76 -13.35
CA LEU A 124 1.12 2.35 -13.43
C LEU A 124 1.25 0.84 -13.68
N GLN A 125 0.52 0.02 -12.93
CA GLN A 125 0.47 -1.43 -13.16
C GLN A 125 0.03 -1.77 -14.58
N SER A 126 -0.97 -1.06 -15.14
CA SER A 126 -1.40 -1.31 -16.53
C SER A 126 -0.35 -0.94 -17.57
N ALA A 127 0.52 0.05 -17.29
CA ALA A 127 1.65 0.39 -18.15
C ALA A 127 2.85 -0.57 -18.02
N PHE A 128 2.97 -1.27 -16.87
CA PHE A 128 4.01 -2.29 -16.64
C PHE A 128 3.56 -3.73 -16.90
N LYS A 129 2.31 -3.96 -17.33
CA LYS A 129 1.84 -5.27 -17.81
C LYS A 129 2.46 -5.54 -19.18
N ASP A 130 3.00 -6.74 -19.35
CA ASP A 130 3.47 -7.21 -20.66
C ASP A 130 2.26 -7.46 -21.59
N SER A 131 2.33 -6.91 -22.79
CA SER A 131 1.28 -6.97 -23.81
C SER A 131 1.05 -8.40 -24.33
N GLN A 132 2.07 -9.27 -24.29
CA GLN A 132 1.96 -10.64 -24.81
C GLN A 132 1.49 -11.64 -23.76
N THR A 133 1.94 -11.52 -22.51
CA THR A 133 1.58 -12.48 -21.44
C THR A 133 0.47 -11.99 -20.52
N GLY A 134 0.09 -10.70 -20.56
CA GLY A 134 -0.87 -10.06 -19.64
C GLY A 134 -0.40 -9.98 -18.18
N ASN A 135 0.75 -10.59 -17.87
CA ASN A 135 1.29 -10.74 -16.53
C ASN A 135 2.08 -9.50 -16.11
N LEU A 136 2.01 -9.21 -14.81
CA LEU A 136 2.75 -8.12 -14.19
C LEU A 136 3.92 -8.69 -13.39
N SER A 137 5.14 -8.37 -13.81
CA SER A 137 6.35 -8.84 -13.14
C SER A 137 6.45 -8.32 -11.70
N GLN A 138 7.19 -9.03 -10.83
CA GLN A 138 7.38 -8.62 -9.44
C GLN A 138 8.07 -7.24 -9.34
N HIS A 139 9.02 -6.95 -10.23
CA HIS A 139 9.63 -5.62 -10.35
C HIS A 139 8.62 -4.55 -10.81
N GLY A 140 7.76 -4.88 -11.79
CA GLY A 140 6.66 -4.01 -12.22
C GLY A 140 5.68 -3.69 -11.07
N ARG A 141 5.35 -4.66 -10.23
CA ARG A 141 4.53 -4.46 -9.00
C ARG A 141 5.21 -3.51 -8.01
N ILE A 142 6.48 -3.75 -7.70
CA ILE A 142 7.27 -2.93 -6.77
C ILE A 142 7.37 -1.48 -7.29
N LEU A 143 7.70 -1.30 -8.57
CA LEU A 143 7.88 0.01 -9.19
C LEU A 143 6.56 0.77 -9.34
N SER A 144 5.46 0.08 -9.67
CA SER A 144 4.10 0.67 -9.66
C SER A 144 3.70 1.15 -8.28
N GLY A 145 3.90 0.30 -7.25
CA GLY A 145 3.60 0.65 -5.86
C GLY A 145 4.44 1.82 -5.35
N PHE A 146 5.72 1.87 -5.73
CA PHE A 146 6.61 2.99 -5.45
C PHE A 146 6.11 4.27 -6.12
N GLY A 147 5.88 4.25 -7.44
CA GLY A 147 5.42 5.41 -8.21
C GLY A 147 4.06 5.95 -7.74
N ALA A 148 3.13 5.07 -7.37
CA ALA A 148 1.86 5.45 -6.74
C ALA A 148 2.09 6.16 -5.39
N GLY A 149 3.03 5.67 -4.58
CA GLY A 149 3.45 6.31 -3.33
C GLY A 149 4.14 7.68 -3.54
N VAL A 150 4.89 7.86 -4.64
CA VAL A 150 5.50 9.14 -5.05
C VAL A 150 4.41 10.15 -5.43
N LEU A 151 3.45 9.75 -6.28
CA LEU A 151 2.34 10.61 -6.70
C LEU A 151 1.45 11.00 -5.51
N GLU A 152 1.10 10.04 -4.65
CA GLU A 152 0.41 10.30 -3.38
C GLU A 152 1.19 11.29 -2.50
N ALA A 153 2.52 11.11 -2.40
CA ALA A 153 3.39 11.98 -1.62
C ALA A 153 3.40 13.42 -2.12
N LEU A 154 3.56 13.62 -3.43
CA LEU A 154 3.69 14.95 -4.03
C LEU A 154 2.35 15.70 -4.07
N VAL A 155 1.26 15.04 -4.47
CA VAL A 155 -0.03 15.71 -4.71
C VAL A 155 -0.81 15.95 -3.41
N ILE A 156 -0.81 14.98 -2.49
CA ILE A 156 -1.65 15.03 -1.28
C ILE A 156 -0.81 15.15 -0.01
N VAL A 157 0.17 14.28 0.22
CA VAL A 157 0.76 14.15 1.56
C VAL A 157 1.69 15.30 1.92
N THR A 158 2.58 15.73 1.03
CA THR A 158 3.55 16.83 1.33
C THR A 158 2.86 18.16 1.64
N PRO A 159 1.97 18.72 0.79
CA PRO A 159 1.30 19.99 1.11
C PRO A 159 0.46 19.93 2.41
N PHE A 160 -0.20 18.80 2.68
CA PHE A 160 -0.94 18.62 3.94
C PHE A 160 -0.01 18.41 5.15
N GLU A 161 1.11 17.68 5.02
CA GLU A 161 2.12 17.52 6.08
C GLU A 161 2.76 18.86 6.43
N VAL A 162 3.14 19.70 5.45
CA VAL A 162 3.72 21.03 5.70
C VAL A 162 2.75 21.93 6.48
N VAL A 163 1.51 22.08 6.00
CA VAL A 163 0.48 22.88 6.68
C VAL A 163 0.21 22.35 8.10
N LYS A 164 0.12 21.03 8.26
CA LYS A 164 -0.09 20.38 9.56
C LYS A 164 1.07 20.63 10.53
N ILE A 165 2.32 20.51 10.08
CA ILE A 165 3.52 20.76 10.90
C ILE A 165 3.56 22.21 11.35
N ARG A 166 3.37 23.17 10.44
CA ARG A 166 3.38 24.62 10.75
C ARG A 166 2.26 25.02 11.74
N LEU A 167 1.08 24.40 11.65
CA LEU A 167 0.01 24.56 12.65
C LEU A 167 0.35 23.89 13.98
N GLN A 168 0.94 22.69 13.97
CA GLN A 168 1.30 21.97 15.20
C GLN A 168 2.43 22.65 15.96
N GLN A 169 3.36 23.31 15.27
CA GLN A 169 4.42 24.14 15.87
C GLN A 169 3.89 25.31 16.71
N GLN A 170 2.65 25.77 16.47
CA GLN A 170 2.03 26.86 17.21
C GLN A 170 1.23 26.41 18.44
N ARG A 171 1.14 25.10 18.70
CA ARG A 171 0.41 24.59 19.88
C ARG A 171 1.14 24.96 21.18
N GLY A 172 0.46 25.72 22.02
CA GLY A 172 0.96 26.21 23.31
C GLY A 172 1.33 27.69 23.31
N LEU A 173 1.26 28.37 22.15
CA LEU A 173 1.28 29.83 22.10
C LEU A 173 -0.07 30.42 22.53
N SER A 174 -0.05 31.59 23.15
CA SER A 174 -1.24 32.39 23.42
C SER A 174 -1.90 32.85 22.11
N PRO A 175 -3.23 33.10 22.09
CA PRO A 175 -3.96 33.42 20.85
C PRO A 175 -3.40 34.60 20.04
N GLU A 176 -2.81 35.57 20.73
CA GLU A 176 -2.19 36.78 20.16
C GLU A 176 -0.89 36.47 19.38
N LEU A 177 -0.20 35.38 19.72
CA LEU A 177 1.04 34.94 19.07
C LEU A 177 0.79 33.95 17.91
N LEU A 178 -0.47 33.61 17.61
CA LEU A 178 -0.82 32.66 16.56
C LEU A 178 -0.73 33.28 15.15
N LYS A 179 0.42 33.13 14.49
CA LYS A 179 0.60 33.54 13.08
C LYS A 179 -0.34 32.81 12.10
N TYR A 180 -0.85 31.61 12.41
CA TYR A 180 -1.81 30.89 11.55
C TYR A 180 -3.17 30.67 12.23
N LYS A 181 -4.21 31.29 11.66
CA LYS A 181 -5.60 31.19 12.16
C LYS A 181 -6.34 29.90 11.74
N GLY A 182 -5.70 29.04 10.92
CA GLY A 182 -6.28 27.77 10.45
C GLY A 182 -5.55 27.21 9.21
N PRO A 183 -5.94 26.01 8.71
CA PRO A 183 -5.22 25.32 7.63
C PRO A 183 -5.16 26.10 6.31
N VAL A 184 -6.29 26.65 5.85
CA VAL A 184 -6.35 27.43 4.61
C VAL A 184 -5.58 28.74 4.73
N HIS A 185 -5.64 29.39 5.90
CA HIS A 185 -4.83 30.59 6.19
C HIS A 185 -3.33 30.26 6.20
N CYS A 186 -2.94 29.14 6.82
CA CYS A 186 -1.55 28.67 6.84
C CYS A 186 -1.04 28.40 5.42
N ALA A 187 -1.78 27.65 4.61
CA ALA A 187 -1.43 27.38 3.20
C ALA A 187 -1.28 28.67 2.38
N ARG A 188 -2.23 29.62 2.51
CA ARG A 188 -2.17 30.93 1.83
C ARG A 188 -0.97 31.76 2.28
N MET A 189 -0.65 31.76 3.58
CA MET A 189 0.52 32.47 4.10
C MET A 189 1.84 31.85 3.60
N ILE A 190 1.95 30.53 3.57
CA ILE A 190 3.12 29.83 2.99
C ILE A 190 3.31 30.23 1.53
N ILE A 191 2.24 30.18 0.71
CA ILE A 191 2.33 30.57 -0.72
C ILE A 191 2.75 32.04 -0.87
N ARG A 192 2.29 32.94 0.02
CA ARG A 192 2.61 34.37 -0.02
C ARG A 192 4.03 34.71 0.45
N GLU A 193 4.56 33.98 1.44
CA GLU A 193 5.87 34.26 2.05
C GLU A 193 7.01 33.41 1.48
N GLU A 194 6.78 32.12 1.23
CA GLU A 194 7.77 31.13 0.80
C GLU A 194 7.58 30.71 -0.68
N GLY A 195 6.56 31.26 -1.36
CA GLY A 195 6.18 30.89 -2.72
C GLY A 195 5.45 29.55 -2.81
N LEU A 196 4.99 29.18 -4.02
CA LEU A 196 4.24 27.95 -4.25
C LEU A 196 5.03 26.69 -3.82
N LEU A 197 6.33 26.65 -4.09
CA LEU A 197 7.21 25.54 -3.74
C LEU A 197 7.40 25.35 -2.22
N GLY A 198 7.06 26.34 -1.38
CA GLY A 198 7.07 26.21 0.08
C GLY A 198 6.17 25.07 0.59
N LEU A 199 5.08 24.76 -0.12
CA LEU A 199 4.22 23.61 0.18
C LEU A 199 4.87 22.24 -0.09
N TRP A 200 5.99 22.21 -0.83
CA TRP A 200 6.78 21.00 -1.11
C TRP A 200 8.10 20.95 -0.31
N ALA A 201 8.28 21.84 0.67
CA ALA A 201 9.39 21.78 1.61
C ALA A 201 9.43 20.42 2.33
N GLY A 202 10.49 19.64 2.11
CA GLY A 202 10.61 18.27 2.64
C GLY A 202 9.92 17.18 1.79
N ALA A 203 9.63 17.45 0.51
CA ALA A 203 9.11 16.45 -0.43
C ALA A 203 10.01 15.20 -0.52
N ALA A 204 11.33 15.34 -0.72
CA ALA A 204 12.25 14.22 -0.92
C ALA A 204 12.17 13.10 0.16
N PRO A 205 12.31 13.36 1.47
CA PRO A 205 12.18 12.32 2.50
C PRO A 205 10.74 11.79 2.62
N THR A 206 9.73 12.57 2.23
CA THR A 206 8.31 12.17 2.28
C THR A 206 7.95 11.25 1.11
N VAL A 207 8.46 11.55 -0.09
CA VAL A 207 8.42 10.72 -1.29
C VAL A 207 9.11 9.38 -1.04
N MET A 208 10.34 9.39 -0.50
CA MET A 208 11.08 8.16 -0.19
C MET A 208 10.31 7.29 0.80
N ARG A 209 9.83 7.85 1.93
CA ARG A 209 9.04 7.09 2.91
C ARG A 209 7.77 6.50 2.29
N ASN A 210 6.98 7.31 1.60
CA ASN A 210 5.70 6.87 1.05
C ASN A 210 5.89 5.86 -0.07
N GLY A 211 6.82 6.09 -1.00
CA GLY A 211 7.17 5.16 -2.07
C GLY A 211 7.58 3.80 -1.51
N THR A 212 8.51 3.76 -0.56
CA THR A 212 8.95 2.50 0.08
C THR A 212 7.81 1.83 0.86
N ASN A 213 7.01 2.58 1.61
CA ASN A 213 5.85 2.05 2.33
C ASN A 213 4.83 1.41 1.37
N GLN A 214 4.54 2.06 0.25
CA GLN A 214 3.57 1.57 -0.73
C GLN A 214 4.10 0.40 -1.56
N ALA A 215 5.37 0.43 -1.97
CA ALA A 215 6.02 -0.69 -2.64
C ALA A 215 6.00 -1.96 -1.77
N ALA A 216 6.39 -1.83 -0.49
CA ALA A 216 6.35 -2.94 0.48
C ALA A 216 4.91 -3.43 0.70
N MET A 217 3.95 -2.52 0.94
CA MET A 217 2.55 -2.87 1.21
C MET A 217 1.87 -3.58 0.03
N PHE A 218 1.98 -3.05 -1.20
CA PHE A 218 1.34 -3.69 -2.36
C PHE A 218 2.02 -5.02 -2.73
N THR A 219 3.35 -5.12 -2.58
CA THR A 219 4.06 -6.40 -2.81
C THR A 219 3.64 -7.44 -1.77
N ALA A 220 3.59 -7.06 -0.50
CA ALA A 220 3.14 -7.93 0.58
C ALA A 220 1.67 -8.36 0.42
N LYS A 221 0.75 -7.46 0.04
CA LYS A 221 -0.67 -7.82 -0.19
C LYS A 221 -0.80 -8.86 -1.29
N ASN A 222 -0.12 -8.68 -2.43
CA ASN A 222 -0.13 -9.66 -3.52
C ASN A 222 0.50 -10.99 -3.09
N ALA A 223 1.61 -10.97 -2.34
CA ALA A 223 2.27 -12.17 -1.84
C ALA A 223 1.37 -12.95 -0.85
N PHE A 224 0.70 -12.27 0.08
CA PHE A 224 -0.22 -12.91 1.03
C PHE A 224 -1.53 -13.37 0.36
N ASP A 225 -2.05 -12.64 -0.62
CA ASP A 225 -3.22 -13.06 -1.41
C ASP A 225 -2.93 -14.35 -2.20
N GLY A 226 -1.77 -14.43 -2.86
CA GLY A 226 -1.34 -15.64 -3.57
C GLY A 226 -1.01 -16.80 -2.62
N PHE A 227 -0.22 -16.55 -1.57
CA PHE A 227 0.25 -17.61 -0.67
C PHE A 227 -0.85 -18.21 0.23
N LEU A 228 -1.75 -17.38 0.77
CA LEU A 228 -2.79 -17.86 1.69
C LEU A 228 -4.06 -18.33 0.96
N TRP A 229 -4.36 -17.74 -0.20
CA TRP A 229 -5.68 -17.87 -0.84
C TRP A 229 -5.62 -18.24 -2.34
N ASP A 230 -4.44 -18.47 -2.90
CA ASP A 230 -4.20 -18.72 -4.33
C ASP A 230 -4.82 -17.65 -5.25
N LYS A 231 -4.90 -16.40 -4.77
CA LYS A 231 -5.55 -15.29 -5.48
C LYS A 231 -4.54 -14.45 -6.26
N HIS A 232 -4.75 -14.33 -7.56
CA HIS A 232 -3.88 -13.64 -8.52
C HIS A 232 -4.64 -12.53 -9.26
N GLU A 233 -3.98 -11.43 -9.63
CA GLU A 233 -4.68 -10.31 -10.30
C GLU A 233 -5.25 -10.71 -11.67
N GLY A 234 -6.58 -10.81 -11.77
CA GLY A 234 -7.31 -11.14 -13.00
C GLY A 234 -7.79 -12.60 -13.09
N ASP A 235 -7.73 -13.36 -11.99
CA ASP A 235 -8.22 -14.74 -11.91
C ASP A 235 -9.73 -14.88 -11.65
N GLY A 236 -10.46 -13.76 -11.50
CA GLY A 236 -11.89 -13.74 -11.14
C GLY A 236 -12.20 -14.14 -9.69
N LYS A 237 -11.19 -14.44 -8.85
CA LYS A 237 -11.38 -14.89 -7.47
C LYS A 237 -11.61 -13.71 -6.54
N VAL A 238 -12.88 -13.50 -6.21
CA VAL A 238 -13.29 -12.55 -5.16
C VAL A 238 -13.04 -13.16 -3.79
N LEU A 239 -12.02 -12.66 -3.07
CA LEU A 239 -11.81 -13.02 -1.66
C LEU A 239 -13.01 -12.66 -0.79
N GLN A 240 -13.25 -13.46 0.24
CA GLN A 240 -14.21 -13.11 1.30
C GLN A 240 -13.68 -11.92 2.11
N PRO A 241 -14.56 -11.07 2.71
CA PRO A 241 -14.13 -9.86 3.41
C PRO A 241 -13.05 -10.13 4.47
N TRP A 242 -13.19 -11.21 5.24
CA TRP A 242 -12.27 -11.59 6.31
C TRP A 242 -10.89 -12.06 5.78
N GLN A 243 -10.84 -12.69 4.60
CA GLN A 243 -9.58 -13.09 3.95
C GLN A 243 -8.78 -11.85 3.52
N SER A 244 -9.48 -10.89 2.91
CA SER A 244 -8.93 -9.56 2.56
C SER A 244 -8.54 -8.74 3.79
N MET A 245 -9.24 -8.88 4.93
CA MET A 245 -8.83 -8.28 6.20
C MET A 245 -7.49 -8.86 6.67
N ILE A 246 -7.30 -10.19 6.63
CA ILE A 246 -6.07 -10.84 7.07
C ILE A 246 -4.88 -10.45 6.18
N SER A 247 -5.01 -10.58 4.85
CA SER A 247 -3.90 -10.23 3.95
C SER A 247 -3.65 -8.71 3.92
N GLY A 248 -4.69 -7.88 4.07
CA GLY A 248 -4.59 -6.44 4.26
C GLY A 248 -3.89 -6.05 5.57
N PHE A 249 -4.18 -6.74 6.67
CA PHE A 249 -3.52 -6.55 7.97
C PHE A 249 -2.04 -6.89 7.88
N LEU A 250 -1.70 -8.08 7.37
CA LEU A 250 -0.32 -8.56 7.26
C LEU A 250 0.50 -7.63 6.34
N ALA A 251 -0.04 -7.26 5.17
CA ALA A 251 0.56 -6.28 4.28
C ALA A 251 0.75 -4.89 4.93
N GLY A 252 -0.19 -4.50 5.80
CA GLY A 252 -0.11 -3.28 6.60
C GLY A 252 0.99 -3.27 7.67
N THR A 253 1.58 -4.41 8.02
CA THR A 253 2.76 -4.47 8.91
C THR A 253 4.08 -4.25 8.16
N ALA A 254 4.19 -4.74 6.92
CA ALA A 254 5.42 -4.70 6.12
C ALA A 254 5.92 -3.27 5.87
N GLY A 255 5.04 -2.36 5.48
CA GLY A 255 5.39 -0.95 5.23
C GLY A 255 6.07 -0.27 6.44
N PRO A 256 5.42 -0.20 7.62
CA PRO A 256 6.03 0.33 8.85
C PRO A 256 7.29 -0.39 9.31
N MET A 257 7.45 -1.68 8.99
CA MET A 257 8.66 -2.42 9.32
C MET A 257 9.85 -1.99 8.45
N CYS A 258 9.63 -1.84 7.13
CA CYS A 258 10.63 -1.32 6.20
C CYS A 258 10.96 0.16 6.43
N THR A 259 9.97 1.02 6.76
CA THR A 259 10.24 2.47 6.95
C THR A 259 10.63 2.86 8.38
N GLY A 260 10.58 1.95 9.35
CA GLY A 260 10.91 2.20 10.76
C GLY A 260 12.18 3.05 10.98
N PRO A 261 13.36 2.62 10.47
CA PRO A 261 14.61 3.36 10.59
C PRO A 261 14.54 4.77 10.02
N PHE A 262 13.94 4.93 8.83
CA PHE A 262 13.79 6.23 8.16
C PHE A 262 12.88 7.18 8.95
N ASP A 263 11.83 6.68 9.61
CA ASP A 263 10.92 7.50 10.43
C ASP A 263 11.56 7.92 11.76
N VAL A 264 12.36 7.06 12.41
CA VAL A 264 13.16 7.44 13.60
C VAL A 264 14.21 8.49 13.23
N VAL A 265 14.87 8.33 12.09
CA VAL A 265 15.86 9.29 11.59
C VAL A 265 15.20 10.61 11.19
N LYS A 266 14.09 10.61 10.42
CA LYS A 266 13.32 11.82 10.08
C LYS A 266 12.90 12.58 11.33
N THR A 267 12.41 11.89 12.37
CA THR A 267 11.97 12.56 13.60
C THR A 267 13.13 13.13 14.41
N ARG A 268 14.28 12.45 14.53
CA ARG A 268 15.48 13.00 15.18
C ARG A 268 16.10 14.18 14.41
N LEU A 269 16.17 14.07 13.08
CA LEU A 269 16.64 15.15 12.20
C LEU A 269 15.73 16.39 12.24
N MET A 270 14.42 16.21 12.50
CA MET A 270 13.49 17.32 12.72
C MET A 270 13.48 17.84 14.17
N ALA A 271 13.89 17.01 15.14
CA ALA A 271 14.00 17.41 16.55
C ALA A 271 15.31 18.16 16.86
N GLN A 272 16.39 17.96 16.09
CA GLN A 272 17.53 18.87 16.10
C GLN A 272 17.14 20.21 15.45
N SER A 273 16.51 21.07 16.25
CA SER A 273 16.30 22.46 15.86
C SER A 273 17.65 23.17 15.64
N ARG A 274 17.64 24.29 14.90
CA ARG A 274 18.80 25.17 14.65
C ARG A 274 19.20 25.96 15.91
N SER A 275 19.26 25.31 17.07
CA SER A 275 19.54 25.92 18.38
C SER A 275 21.03 26.19 18.60
N GLY A 276 21.68 26.92 17.68
CA GLY A 276 23.01 27.54 17.82
C GLY A 276 24.23 26.64 18.03
N GLY A 277 24.05 25.37 18.40
CA GLY A 277 25.13 24.41 18.68
C GLY A 277 25.42 23.47 17.51
N GLU A 278 26.42 22.59 17.71
CA GLU A 278 26.85 21.64 16.70
C GLU A 278 25.73 20.66 16.31
N MET A 279 25.55 20.47 15.01
CA MET A 279 24.58 19.54 14.44
C MET A 279 25.03 18.09 14.70
N LYS A 280 24.45 17.44 15.71
CA LYS A 280 24.72 16.03 16.05
C LYS A 280 24.58 15.09 14.85
N TYR A 281 23.62 15.35 13.96
CA TYR A 281 23.40 14.55 12.76
C TYR A 281 23.59 15.37 11.48
N ARG A 282 24.68 15.10 10.74
CA ARG A 282 25.01 15.78 9.47
C ARG A 282 24.11 15.40 8.28
N GLY A 283 23.37 14.29 8.38
CA GLY A 283 22.50 13.79 7.32
C GLY A 283 21.85 12.45 7.67
N MET A 284 21.03 11.92 6.77
CA MET A 284 20.23 10.70 7.01
C MET A 284 21.10 9.45 7.26
N PHE A 285 22.10 9.19 6.41
CA PHE A 285 22.98 8.02 6.57
C PHE A 285 23.87 8.11 7.83
N HIS A 286 24.41 9.31 8.10
CA HIS A 286 25.16 9.57 9.35
C HIS A 286 24.28 9.35 10.58
N ALA A 287 23.03 9.82 10.56
CA ALA A 287 22.09 9.59 11.64
C ALA A 287 21.80 8.09 11.88
N ILE A 288 21.64 7.29 10.81
CA ILE A 288 21.46 5.83 10.93
C ILE A 288 22.66 5.20 11.66
N GLY A 289 23.89 5.51 11.22
CA GLY A 289 25.12 5.02 11.84
C GLY A 289 25.24 5.42 13.31
N THR A 290 25.16 6.72 13.60
CA THR A 290 25.26 7.24 14.97
C THR A 290 24.19 6.66 15.90
N ILE A 291 22.93 6.47 15.45
CA ILE A 291 21.88 5.86 16.29
C ILE A 291 22.17 4.37 16.54
N TYR A 292 22.69 3.67 15.53
CA TYR A 292 23.07 2.25 15.66
C TYR A 292 24.23 2.06 16.63
N GLU A 293 25.24 2.95 16.60
CA GLU A 293 26.39 2.93 17.50
C GLU A 293 26.04 3.35 18.94
N GLU A 294 25.26 4.42 19.12
CA GLU A 294 24.94 4.97 20.45
C GLU A 294 23.83 4.21 21.20
N GLU A 295 22.78 3.76 20.50
CA GLU A 295 21.57 3.18 21.11
C GLU A 295 21.25 1.75 20.63
N GLY A 296 22.05 1.21 19.70
CA GLY A 296 21.86 -0.12 19.14
C GLY A 296 20.71 -0.24 18.14
N ILE A 297 20.68 -1.35 17.42
CA ILE A 297 19.74 -1.61 16.31
C ILE A 297 18.25 -1.45 16.69
N ARG A 298 17.87 -1.75 17.94
CA ARG A 298 16.48 -1.63 18.42
C ARG A 298 15.99 -0.18 18.44
N ALA A 299 16.88 0.80 18.57
CA ALA A 299 16.52 2.21 18.59
C ALA A 299 15.95 2.69 17.24
N LEU A 300 16.34 2.07 16.13
CA LEU A 300 15.84 2.36 14.77
C LEU A 300 14.36 1.98 14.57
N TRP A 301 13.76 1.18 15.48
CA TRP A 301 12.32 0.87 15.50
C TRP A 301 11.58 1.42 16.73
N LYS A 302 12.21 2.32 17.49
CA LYS A 302 11.58 2.99 18.65
C LYS A 302 10.36 3.79 18.18
N GLY A 303 9.17 3.43 18.68
CA GLY A 303 7.89 4.01 18.24
C GLY A 303 7.15 3.22 17.14
N LEU A 304 7.64 2.04 16.74
CA LEU A 304 6.95 1.12 15.83
C LEU A 304 5.58 0.66 16.36
N LEU A 305 5.47 0.30 17.64
CA LEU A 305 4.24 -0.23 18.23
C LEU A 305 3.02 0.72 18.06
N PRO A 306 3.10 2.02 18.41
CA PRO A 306 2.04 3.01 18.09
C PRO A 306 1.66 3.15 16.61
N ARG A 307 2.49 2.67 15.66
CA ARG A 307 2.18 2.60 14.22
C ARG A 307 1.49 1.29 13.87
N LEU A 308 1.98 0.15 14.37
CA LEU A 308 1.36 -1.17 14.20
C LEU A 308 -0.02 -1.27 14.84
N MET A 309 -0.30 -0.51 15.90
CA MET A 309 -1.64 -0.37 16.47
C MET A 309 -2.64 0.36 15.56
N ARG A 310 -2.19 1.02 14.48
CA ARG A 310 -3.04 1.93 13.67
C ARG A 310 -3.05 1.63 12.18
N ILE A 311 -1.92 1.22 11.60
CA ILE A 311 -1.78 1.01 10.16
C ILE A 311 -2.34 -0.36 9.74
N PRO A 312 -1.90 -1.51 10.30
CA PRO A 312 -2.48 -2.84 10.02
C PRO A 312 -4.01 -2.92 10.18
N PRO A 313 -4.64 -2.47 11.28
CA PRO A 313 -6.11 -2.51 11.39
C PRO A 313 -6.80 -1.64 10.34
N GLY A 314 -6.19 -0.50 9.97
CA GLY A 314 -6.72 0.37 8.92
C GLY A 314 -6.62 -0.25 7.54
N GLN A 315 -5.49 -0.90 7.22
CA GLN A 315 -5.34 -1.62 5.96
C GLN A 315 -6.26 -2.84 5.87
N ALA A 316 -6.52 -3.54 6.98
CA ALA A 316 -7.49 -4.63 7.03
C ALA A 316 -8.89 -4.16 6.60
N ILE A 317 -9.39 -3.06 7.19
CA ILE A 317 -10.71 -2.49 6.87
C ILE A 317 -10.74 -1.96 5.43
N MET A 318 -9.72 -1.21 5.02
CA MET A 318 -9.63 -0.64 3.67
C MET A 318 -9.63 -1.73 2.60
N TRP A 319 -8.80 -2.78 2.75
CA TRP A 319 -8.74 -3.88 1.77
C TRP A 319 -9.98 -4.76 1.76
N ALA A 320 -10.64 -4.96 2.90
CA ALA A 320 -11.92 -5.67 2.96
C ALA A 320 -12.98 -4.99 2.08
N VAL A 321 -13.16 -3.68 2.26
CA VAL A 321 -14.10 -2.89 1.46
C VAL A 321 -13.66 -2.83 0.00
N ALA A 322 -12.36 -2.60 -0.24
CA ALA A 322 -11.85 -2.46 -1.60
C ALA A 322 -12.02 -3.75 -2.41
N ASP A 323 -11.66 -4.91 -1.86
CA ASP A 323 -11.82 -6.22 -2.53
C ASP A 323 -13.30 -6.58 -2.73
N GLN A 324 -14.22 -6.26 -1.80
CA GLN A 324 -15.65 -6.48 -2.02
C GLN A 324 -16.23 -5.58 -3.13
N VAL A 325 -15.87 -4.30 -3.15
CA VAL A 325 -16.32 -3.35 -4.18
C VAL A 325 -15.78 -3.76 -5.56
N MET A 326 -14.52 -4.17 -5.64
CA MET A 326 -13.90 -4.70 -6.86
C MET A 326 -14.57 -6.00 -7.32
N GLY A 327 -14.77 -6.96 -6.42
CA GLY A 327 -15.38 -8.24 -6.75
C GLY A 327 -16.89 -8.18 -7.05
N PHE A 328 -17.61 -7.17 -6.53
CA PHE A 328 -18.97 -6.88 -6.96
C PHE A 328 -19.00 -6.41 -8.42
N TYR A 329 -18.11 -5.47 -8.78
CA TYR A 329 -17.98 -4.98 -10.15
C TYR A 329 -17.59 -6.12 -11.12
N GLU A 330 -16.63 -6.95 -10.73
CA GLU A 330 -16.16 -8.10 -11.51
C GLU A 330 -17.27 -9.11 -11.80
N ARG A 331 -18.01 -9.54 -10.78
CA ARG A 331 -19.17 -10.43 -10.95
C ARG A 331 -20.27 -9.80 -11.81
N ARG A 332 -20.56 -8.50 -11.66
CA ARG A 332 -21.70 -7.86 -12.32
C ARG A 332 -21.43 -7.44 -13.77
N TYR A 333 -20.20 -7.07 -14.11
CA TYR A 333 -19.84 -6.47 -15.40
C TYR A 333 -18.78 -7.24 -16.19
N LEU A 334 -17.85 -7.95 -15.53
CA LEU A 334 -16.76 -8.66 -16.22
C LEU A 334 -17.13 -10.13 -16.49
N SER A 335 -17.67 -10.84 -15.51
CA SER A 335 -18.16 -12.22 -15.69
C SER A 335 -19.33 -12.29 -16.66
N ASN A 336 -20.31 -11.38 -16.57
CA ASN A 336 -21.42 -11.32 -17.52
C ASN A 336 -21.00 -10.95 -18.95
N ALA A 337 -19.92 -10.18 -19.12
CA ALA A 337 -19.36 -9.86 -20.44
C ALA A 337 -18.50 -10.99 -21.04
N ALA A 338 -18.19 -12.03 -20.27
CA ALA A 338 -17.54 -13.25 -20.76
C ALA A 338 -18.56 -14.34 -21.20
N HIS A 339 -19.83 -14.18 -20.82
CA HIS A 339 -20.96 -15.04 -21.23
C HIS A 339 -21.80 -14.47 -22.39
N LEU A 340 -21.37 -13.34 -22.96
CA LEU A 340 -21.88 -12.71 -24.17
C LEU A 340 -20.80 -12.74 -25.28
#